data_AF-A0A1M5L734-F1
#
_entry.id   AF-A0A1M5L734-F1
#
_cell.length_a   1.000
_cell.length_b   1.000
_cell.length_c   1.000
_cell.angle_alpha   90.00
_cell.angle_beta   90.00
_cell.angle_gamma   90.00
#
_symmetry.space_group_name_H-M   'P 1'
#
loop_
_entity.id
_entity.type
_entity.pdbx_description
1 polymer ?
#
loop_
_entity_poly.entity_id
_entity_poly.type
_entity_poly.pdbx_seq_one_letter_code
_entity_poly.pdbx_strand_id
1 'polypeptide(L)'
;MDVIYYYCYLFYKKILKEDEPHALTVWALGIGEGFFVSVFTDIILIRFFCIKMDKWLMIGIGILFLLFNYFYFFRSERGKRIVISKSTFLESNKISIIATILFFLILISSLFWGAICSKYLLETYCNQSSLFQ
;
A
#
# COMPACT_ATOMS: atom_id res chain seq x y z
N MET A 1 1.16 3.68 -11.30
CA MET A 1 1.77 4.45 -10.20
C MET A 1 1.76 5.94 -10.46
N ASP A 2 2.21 6.40 -11.63
CA ASP A 2 2.27 7.84 -11.96
C ASP A 2 0.92 8.56 -11.84
N VAL A 3 -0.17 7.96 -12.33
CA VAL A 3 -1.53 8.52 -12.18
C VAL A 3 -1.95 8.58 -10.71
N ILE A 4 -1.81 7.48 -9.97
CA ILE A 4 -2.17 7.41 -8.54
C ILE A 4 -1.38 8.48 -7.75
N TYR A 5 -0.08 8.62 -8.03
CA TYR A 5 0.76 9.66 -7.46
C TYR A 5 0.23 11.06 -7.74
N TYR A 6 -0.12 11.36 -9.00
CA TYR A 6 -0.66 12.67 -9.37
C TYR A 6 -1.96 13.01 -8.64
N TYR A 7 -2.91 12.08 -8.57
CA TYR A 7 -4.19 12.33 -7.89
C TYR A 7 -4.05 12.38 -6.37
N CYS A 8 -3.14 11.59 -5.80
CA CYS A 8 -2.78 11.67 -4.38
C CYS A 8 -2.12 13.03 -4.05
N TYR A 9 -1.20 13.49 -4.90
CA TYR A 9 -0.62 14.83 -4.80
C TYR A 9 -1.68 15.93 -4.89
N LEU A 10 -2.63 15.81 -5.83
CA LEU A 10 -3.74 16.76 -5.95
C LEU A 10 -4.65 16.75 -4.73
N PHE A 11 -4.90 15.58 -4.13
CA PHE A 11 -5.68 15.46 -2.89
C PHE A 11 -5.00 16.25 -1.77
N TYR A 12 -3.71 16.03 -1.53
CA TYR A 12 -2.97 16.75 -0.50
C TYR A 12 -2.88 18.25 -0.78
N LYS A 13 -2.65 18.64 -2.04
CA LYS A 13 -2.55 20.06 -2.41
C LYS A 13 -3.88 20.82 -2.35
N LYS A 14 -4.97 20.21 -2.83
CA LYS A 14 -6.26 20.92 -2.98
C LYS A 14 -7.16 20.80 -1.77
N ILE A 15 -7.16 19.64 -1.13
CA ILE A 15 -8.07 19.35 -0.01
C ILE A 15 -7.40 19.70 1.31
N LEU A 16 -6.15 19.28 1.49
CA LEU A 16 -5.37 19.52 2.72
C LEU A 16 -4.56 20.82 2.68
N LYS A 17 -4.46 21.48 1.51
CA LYS A 17 -3.74 22.76 1.32
C LYS A 17 -2.28 22.73 1.78
N GLU A 18 -1.63 21.59 1.59
CA GLU A 18 -0.21 21.42 1.90
C GLU A 18 0.69 22.15 0.89
N ASP A 19 1.70 22.87 1.40
CA ASP A 19 2.64 23.66 0.59
C ASP A 19 3.60 22.77 -0.23
N GLU A 20 4.08 21.67 0.37
CA GLU A 20 4.97 20.70 -0.29
C GLU A 20 4.41 19.25 -0.22
N PRO A 21 3.41 18.91 -1.05
CA PRO A 21 2.73 17.62 -0.95
C PRO A 21 3.57 16.43 -1.41
N HIS A 22 4.74 16.66 -2.02
CA HIS A 22 5.55 15.59 -2.62
C HIS A 22 6.03 14.57 -1.59
N ALA A 23 6.55 15.02 -0.44
CA ALA A 23 7.00 14.13 0.62
C ALA A 23 5.80 13.34 1.18
N LEU A 24 4.72 14.03 1.54
CA LEU A 24 3.54 13.40 2.11
C LEU A 24 2.91 12.35 1.18
N THR A 25 2.87 12.63 -0.13
CA THR A 25 2.38 11.70 -1.16
C THR A 25 3.24 10.43 -1.21
N VAL A 26 4.58 10.58 -1.19
CA VAL A 26 5.52 9.44 -1.19
C VAL A 26 5.35 8.59 0.07
N TRP A 27 5.19 9.23 1.23
CA TRP A 27 5.03 8.54 2.50
C TRP A 27 3.71 7.79 2.58
N ALA A 28 2.60 8.44 2.18
CA ALA A 28 1.29 7.82 2.17
C ALA A 28 1.23 6.58 1.27
N LEU A 29 1.80 6.68 0.07
CA LEU A 29 1.91 5.54 -0.86
C LEU A 29 2.80 4.44 -0.28
N GLY A 30 3.99 4.79 0.22
CA GLY A 30 4.92 3.80 0.77
C GLY A 30 4.36 3.05 1.98
N ILE A 31 3.71 3.75 2.91
CA ILE A 31 3.05 3.13 4.06
C ILE A 31 1.90 2.24 3.60
N GLY A 32 1.02 2.75 2.74
CA GLY A 32 -0.15 2.00 2.26
C GLY A 32 0.25 0.72 1.53
N GLU A 33 1.18 0.81 0.59
CA GLU A 33 1.71 -0.33 -0.16
C GLU A 33 2.44 -1.32 0.76
N GLY A 34 3.29 -0.82 1.66
CA GLY A 34 4.03 -1.65 2.60
C GLY A 34 3.11 -2.47 3.51
N PHE A 35 2.04 -1.86 4.03
CA PHE A 35 1.03 -2.59 4.81
C PHE A 35 0.28 -3.62 3.96
N PHE A 36 -0.15 -3.25 2.75
CA PHE A 36 -0.86 -4.16 1.87
C PHE A 36 -0.02 -5.40 1.53
N VAL A 37 1.25 -5.21 1.15
CA VAL A 37 2.18 -6.31 0.88
C VAL A 37 2.46 -7.13 2.12
N SER A 38 2.56 -6.49 3.30
CA SER A 38 2.75 -7.20 4.56
C SER A 38 1.57 -8.13 4.88
N VAL A 39 0.34 -7.66 4.72
CA VAL A 39 -0.88 -8.48 4.93
C VAL A 39 -0.92 -9.64 3.93
N PHE A 40 -0.63 -9.36 2.66
CA PHE A 40 -0.62 -10.40 1.63
C PHE A 40 0.45 -11.47 1.90
N THR A 41 1.64 -11.06 2.35
CA THR A 41 2.74 -11.96 2.71
C THR A 41 2.38 -12.81 3.93
N ASP A 42 1.78 -12.22 4.95
CA ASP A 42 1.32 -12.93 6.15
C ASP A 42 0.28 -14.02 5.81
N ILE A 43 -0.68 -13.69 4.94
CA ILE A 43 -1.68 -14.66 4.44
C ILE A 43 -1.01 -15.84 3.72
N ILE A 44 -0.02 -15.58 2.87
CA ILE A 44 0.73 -16.63 2.16
C ILE A 44 1.52 -17.50 3.14
N LEU A 45 2.24 -16.88 4.08
CA LEU A 45 3.05 -17.60 5.07
C LEU A 45 2.18 -18.50 5.95
N ILE A 46 1.03 -18.02 6.39
CA ILE A 46 0.09 -18.83 7.19
C ILE A 46 -0.48 -19.97 6.35
N ARG A 47 -0.89 -19.70 5.10
CA ARG A 47 -1.54 -20.71 4.25
C ARG A 47 -0.62 -21.87 3.87
N PHE A 48 0.66 -21.60 3.60
CA PHE A 48 1.59 -22.63 3.12
C PHE A 48 2.50 -23.19 4.20
N PHE A 49 2.87 -22.38 5.20
CA PHE A 49 3.87 -22.76 6.21
C PHE A 49 3.32 -22.73 7.63
N CYS A 50 2.07 -22.29 7.85
CA CYS A 50 1.50 -22.11 9.19
C CYS A 50 2.32 -21.21 10.13
N ILE A 51 3.11 -20.30 9.55
CA ILE A 51 3.93 -19.34 10.29
C ILE A 51 3.24 -17.99 10.24
N LYS A 52 2.99 -17.41 11.42
CA LYS A 52 2.57 -16.02 11.53
C LYS A 52 3.78 -15.11 11.35
N MET A 53 3.62 -14.08 10.53
CA MET A 53 4.68 -13.13 10.29
C MET A 53 4.97 -12.28 11.54
N ASP A 54 6.25 -12.11 11.85
CA ASP A 54 6.69 -11.25 12.95
C ASP A 54 6.41 -9.77 12.63
N LYS A 55 6.05 -8.99 13.66
CA LYS A 55 5.81 -7.55 13.57
C LYS A 55 7.05 -6.80 13.08
N TRP A 56 8.25 -7.22 13.47
CA TRP A 56 9.51 -6.64 13.01
C TRP A 56 9.70 -6.82 11.51
N LEU A 57 9.27 -7.96 10.97
CA LEU A 57 9.33 -8.24 9.54
C LEU A 57 8.31 -7.39 8.77
N MET A 58 7.09 -7.21 9.30
CA MET A 58 6.11 -6.24 8.78
C MET A 58 6.68 -4.81 8.70
N ILE A 59 7.32 -4.36 9.78
CA ILE A 59 7.98 -3.04 9.82
C ILE A 59 9.10 -2.97 8.76
N GLY A 60 9.90 -4.03 8.63
CA GLY A 60 10.95 -4.12 7.61
C GLY A 60 10.41 -3.98 6.19
N ILE A 61 9.31 -4.65 5.86
CA ILE A 61 8.61 -4.51 4.56
C ILE A 61 8.13 -3.06 4.39
N GLY A 62 7.51 -2.46 5.41
CA GLY A 62 7.07 -1.06 5.37
C GLY A 62 8.20 -0.08 5.06
N ILE A 63 9.35 -0.23 5.73
CA ILE A 63 10.54 0.61 5.49
C ILE A 63 11.08 0.38 4.08
N LEU A 64 11.11 -0.86 3.60
CA LEU A 64 11.55 -1.18 2.24
C LEU A 64 10.69 -0.47 1.18
N PHE A 65 9.36 -0.49 1.34
CA PHE A 65 8.45 0.18 0.43
C PHE A 65 8.54 1.71 0.51
N LEU A 66 8.77 2.27 1.71
CA LEU A 66 9.04 3.69 1.89
C LEU A 66 10.32 4.12 1.16
N LEU A 67 11.41 3.36 1.34
CA LEU A 67 12.67 3.61 0.63
C LEU A 67 12.49 3.47 -0.87
N PHE A 68 11.84 2.40 -1.33
CA PHE A 68 11.54 2.19 -2.75
C PHE A 68 10.79 3.39 -3.34
N ASN A 69 9.71 3.84 -2.69
CA ASN A 69 8.94 5.00 -3.14
C ASN A 69 9.75 6.30 -3.10
N TYR A 70 10.58 6.50 -2.08
CA TYR A 70 11.50 7.64 -1.99
C TYR A 70 12.48 7.67 -3.17
N PHE A 71 13.14 6.54 -3.46
CA PHE A 71 14.05 6.44 -4.61
C PHE A 71 13.31 6.61 -5.93
N TYR A 72 12.14 5.98 -6.06
CA TYR A 72 11.37 5.95 -7.30
C TYR A 72 10.72 7.29 -7.65
N PHE A 73 10.21 8.05 -6.69
CA PHE A 73 9.49 9.31 -6.95
C PHE A 73 10.28 10.57 -6.60
N PHE A 74 11.00 10.56 -5.47
CA PHE A 74 11.71 11.74 -4.98
C PHE A 74 13.09 11.87 -5.62
N ARG A 75 13.94 10.83 -5.48
CA ARG A 75 15.32 10.88 -5.97
C ARG A 75 15.44 10.91 -7.50
N SER A 76 14.50 10.29 -8.20
CA SER A 76 14.46 10.27 -9.67
C SER A 76 13.87 11.55 -10.30
N GLU A 77 13.42 12.50 -9.47
CA GLU A 77 12.58 13.66 -9.81
C GLU A 77 11.30 13.31 -10.59
N ARG A 78 10.93 12.03 -10.64
CA ARG A 78 9.77 11.55 -11.39
C ARG A 78 8.49 12.15 -10.83
N GLY A 79 8.38 12.33 -9.52
CA GLY A 79 7.23 12.99 -8.89
C GLY A 79 6.97 14.40 -9.43
N LYS A 80 8.04 15.19 -9.65
CA LYS A 80 7.92 16.52 -10.27
C LYS A 80 7.46 16.42 -11.73
N ARG A 81 8.07 15.52 -12.51
CA ARG A 81 7.69 15.29 -13.92
C ARG A 81 6.23 14.89 -14.07
N ILE A 82 5.74 14.00 -13.20
CA ILE A 82 4.35 13.53 -13.19
C ILE A 82 3.35 14.67 -12.97
N VAL A 83 3.67 15.60 -12.06
CA VAL A 83 2.82 16.76 -11.77
C VAL A 83 2.79 17.73 -12.96
N ILE A 84 3.92 17.93 -13.63
CA ILE A 84 4.01 18.77 -14.84
C ILE A 84 3.26 18.13 -16.00
N SER A 85 3.45 16.83 -16.22
CA SER A 85 2.82 16.10 -17.34
C SER A 85 1.33 15.84 -17.14
N LYS A 86 0.78 16.12 -15.96
CA LYS A 86 -0.63 15.87 -15.58
C LYS A 86 -1.07 14.46 -15.98
N SER A 87 -0.34 13.45 -15.51
CA SER A 87 -0.57 12.05 -15.90
C SER A 87 -2.02 11.61 -15.61
N THR A 88 -2.73 11.19 -16.65
CA THR A 88 -4.09 10.63 -16.59
C THR A 88 -4.09 9.18 -17.10
N PHE A 89 -4.97 8.37 -16.54
CA PHE A 89 -5.28 7.03 -17.04
C PHE A 89 -6.19 7.16 -18.26
N LEU A 90 -5.79 6.58 -19.40
CA LEU A 90 -6.59 6.49 -20.62
C LEU A 90 -7.19 7.85 -21.05
N GLU A 91 -6.42 8.94 -20.89
CA GLU A 91 -6.83 10.33 -21.18
C GLU A 91 -8.08 10.83 -20.43
N SER A 92 -8.66 10.03 -19.53
CA SER A 92 -9.90 10.33 -18.85
C SER A 92 -9.68 10.67 -17.38
N ASN A 93 -9.98 11.91 -17.03
CA ASN A 93 -9.90 12.38 -15.64
C ASN A 93 -10.82 11.59 -14.69
N LYS A 94 -12.02 11.20 -15.16
CA LYS A 94 -13.00 10.49 -14.30
C LYS A 94 -12.52 9.08 -13.95
N ILE A 95 -12.03 8.34 -14.95
CA ILE A 95 -11.52 6.97 -14.75
C ILE A 95 -10.32 6.99 -13.80
N SER A 96 -9.43 7.96 -13.97
CA SER A 96 -8.24 8.12 -13.13
C SER A 96 -8.58 8.38 -11.66
N ILE A 97 -9.58 9.22 -11.39
CA ILE A 97 -10.07 9.49 -10.04
C ILE A 97 -10.66 8.23 -9.43
N ILE A 98 -11.56 7.54 -10.17
CA ILE A 98 -12.20 6.32 -9.69
C ILE A 98 -11.16 5.24 -9.39
N ALA A 99 -10.18 5.04 -10.28
CA ALA A 99 -9.10 4.08 -10.08
C ALA A 99 -8.26 4.41 -8.84
N THR A 100 -7.95 5.69 -8.61
CA THR A 100 -7.20 6.13 -7.43
C THR A 100 -8.00 5.92 -6.15
N ILE A 101 -9.30 6.25 -6.16
CA ILE A 101 -10.21 6.02 -5.02
C ILE A 101 -10.30 4.53 -4.70
N LEU A 102 -10.51 3.68 -5.72
CA LEU A 102 -10.56 2.22 -5.55
C LEU A 102 -9.24 1.68 -5.00
N PHE A 103 -8.11 2.16 -5.49
CA PHE A 103 -6.78 1.78 -4.99
C PHE A 103 -6.65 2.08 -3.49
N PHE A 104 -6.96 3.31 -3.06
CA PHE A 104 -6.89 3.66 -1.63
C PHE A 104 -7.93 2.92 -0.79
N LEU A 105 -9.12 2.65 -1.31
CA LEU A 105 -10.13 1.82 -0.66
C LEU A 105 -9.60 0.41 -0.38
N ILE A 106 -8.90 -0.20 -1.34
CA ILE A 106 -8.29 -1.52 -1.15
C ILE A 106 -7.18 -1.47 -0.09
N LEU A 107 -6.30 -0.46 -0.14
CA LEU A 107 -5.25 -0.28 0.86
C LEU A 107 -5.82 -0.10 2.28
N ILE A 108 -6.79 0.79 2.44
CA ILE A 108 -7.46 1.05 3.72
C ILE A 108 -8.21 -0.20 4.21
N SER A 109 -8.92 -0.88 3.31
CA SER A 109 -9.60 -2.14 3.64
C SER A 109 -8.61 -3.17 4.19
N SER A 110 -7.45 -3.33 3.55
CA SER A 110 -6.44 -4.30 3.99
C SER A 110 -5.93 -4.06 5.43
N LEU A 111 -5.91 -2.82 5.90
CA LEU A 111 -5.53 -2.47 7.29
C LEU A 111 -6.49 -3.07 8.32
N PHE A 112 -7.79 -3.14 8.02
CA PHE A 112 -8.80 -3.71 8.93
C PHE A 112 -8.87 -5.23 8.83
N TRP A 113 -8.87 -5.77 7.61
CA TRP A 113 -9.07 -7.20 7.40
C TRP A 113 -7.83 -8.04 7.67
N GLY A 114 -6.62 -7.48 7.55
CA GLY A 114 -5.38 -8.25 7.66
C GLY A 114 -5.28 -9.05 8.95
N ALA A 115 -5.49 -8.42 10.10
CA ALA A 115 -5.39 -9.10 11.39
C ALA A 115 -6.47 -10.19 11.58
N ILE A 116 -7.68 -9.94 11.08
CA ILE A 116 -8.82 -10.87 11.18
C ILE A 116 -8.57 -12.10 10.30
N CYS A 117 -8.19 -11.87 9.03
CA CYS A 117 -7.88 -12.94 8.09
C CYS A 117 -6.74 -13.81 8.59
N SER A 118 -5.64 -13.22 9.07
CA SER A 118 -4.50 -14.00 9.58
C SER A 118 -4.88 -14.85 10.80
N LYS A 119 -5.69 -14.32 11.73
CA LYS A 119 -6.18 -15.10 12.87
C LYS A 119 -7.08 -16.27 12.42
N TYR A 120 -8.04 -15.99 11.54
CA TYR A 120 -8.95 -17.00 11.01
C TYR A 120 -8.22 -18.12 10.26
N LEU A 121 -7.21 -17.77 9.46
CA LEU A 121 -6.40 -18.73 8.73
C LEU A 121 -5.56 -19.62 9.65
N LEU A 122 -4.94 -19.05 10.70
CA LEU A 122 -4.20 -19.83 11.70
C LEU A 122 -5.10 -20.83 12.41
N GLU A 123 -6.30 -20.40 12.82
CA GLU A 123 -7.24 -21.26 13.53
C GLU A 123 -7.82 -22.37 12.64
N THR A 124 -8.05 -22.09 11.36
CA THR A 124 -8.63 -23.06 10.42
C THR A 124 -7.59 -24.05 9.91
N TYR A 125 -6.42 -23.59 9.48
CA TYR A 125 -5.44 -24.42 8.77
C TYR A 125 -4.35 -25.00 9.68
N CYS A 126 -4.05 -24.35 10.80
CA CYS A 126 -2.87 -24.68 11.60
C CYS A 126 -3.22 -25.25 12.99
N ASN A 127 -4.37 -24.89 13.57
CA ASN A 127 -4.85 -25.55 14.80
C ASN A 127 -5.44 -26.96 14.53
N GLN A 128 -5.77 -27.29 13.29
CA GLN A 128 -6.27 -28.64 12.95
C GLN A 128 -5.15 -29.69 12.90
N SER A 129 -3.88 -29.29 12.78
CA SER A 129 -2.74 -30.21 12.72
C SER A 129 -2.32 -30.79 14.07
N SER A 130 -2.75 -30.23 15.19
CA SER A 130 -2.49 -30.76 16.54
C SER A 130 -3.50 -31.81 17.01
N LEU A 131 -4.56 -32.06 16.22
CA LEU A 131 -5.61 -33.04 16.54
C LEU A 131 -5.42 -34.40 15.83
N PHE A 132 -4.37 -34.52 15.00
CA PHE A 132 -3.98 -35.75 14.29
C PHE A 132 -2.59 -36.26 14.68
N GLN A 133 -2.06 -35.84 15.83
CA GLN A 133 -0.80 -36.30 16.40
C GLN A 133 -1.04 -36.82 17.81
#